data_AF-A0A2H5WMQ5-F1
#
_entry.id   AF-A0A2H5WMQ5-F1
#
_cell.length_a   1.000
_cell.length_b   1.000
_cell.length_c   1.000
_cell.angle_alpha   90.00
_cell.angle_beta   90.00
_cell.angle_gamma   90.00
#
_symmetry.space_group_name_H-M   'P 1'
#
loop_
_entity.id
_entity.type
_entity.pdbx_description
1 polymer ?
#
loop_
_entity_poly.entity_id
_entity_poly.type
_entity_poly.pdbx_seq_one_letter_code
_entity_poly.pdbx_strand_id
1 'polypeptide(L)'
;MRFDFRLDAYRELGVSETASAEAIRQAYLRLARQYHPDHAPEGKQQEYEERMKRINSAYEILSDPQRRALYDRARRPHAPAPTTVRTISQGQSMPRSAPRDPYSTMRAGYQQRYYRVQVNTQRMPPWARLLVGLFSGLGLVMGFVLGLPFGIIGCIPGALVGLIAGALVGLGAVYLTALLVPILVLGWLGQVVLGEAGLWGGVGLGALIGIGAVARLWKRANSGFRS
;
A
#
# COMPACT_ATOMS: atom_id res chain seq x y z
N MET A 1 7.85 -9.79 -11.68
CA MET A 1 8.29 -8.93 -12.80
C MET A 1 9.69 -9.34 -13.22
N ARG A 2 9.93 -9.54 -14.52
CA ARG A 2 11.22 -9.92 -15.10
C ARG A 2 11.93 -8.62 -15.53
N PHE A 3 13.09 -8.32 -14.97
CA PHE A 3 13.92 -7.22 -15.43
C PHE A 3 14.65 -7.64 -16.71
N ASP A 4 14.63 -6.78 -17.72
CA ASP A 4 15.42 -7.01 -18.91
C ASP A 4 16.84 -6.47 -18.70
N PHE A 5 17.72 -7.30 -18.16
CA PHE A 5 19.12 -6.94 -17.88
C PHE A 5 19.96 -6.66 -19.13
N ARG A 6 19.41 -6.91 -20.33
CA ARG A 6 20.06 -6.57 -21.61
C ARG A 6 19.84 -5.11 -22.02
N LEU A 7 18.90 -4.41 -21.39
CA LEU A 7 18.61 -3.01 -21.67
C LEU A 7 19.58 -2.09 -20.93
N ASP A 8 20.28 -1.19 -21.64
CA ASP A 8 21.16 -0.19 -21.04
C ASP A 8 20.34 0.96 -20.39
N ALA A 9 19.90 0.76 -19.14
CA ALA A 9 19.01 1.69 -18.43
C ALA A 9 19.54 3.15 -18.37
N TYR A 10 20.85 3.33 -18.19
CA TYR A 10 21.47 4.67 -18.18
C TYR A 10 21.41 5.37 -19.54
N ARG A 11 21.54 4.62 -20.64
CA ARG A 11 21.44 5.17 -22.00
C ARG A 11 20.02 5.52 -22.36
N GLU A 12 19.05 4.68 -21.99
CA GLU A 12 17.62 4.93 -22.25
C GLU A 12 17.11 6.21 -21.58
N LEU A 13 17.56 6.50 -20.35
CA LEU A 13 17.24 7.76 -19.66
C LEU A 13 18.17 8.91 -20.03
N GLY A 14 19.28 8.66 -20.73
CA GLY A 14 20.28 9.67 -21.09
C GLY A 14 20.98 10.29 -19.88
N VAL A 15 21.22 9.49 -18.84
CA VAL A 15 21.82 9.94 -17.56
C VAL A 15 23.14 9.23 -17.28
N SER A 16 24.05 9.92 -16.59
CA SER A 16 25.32 9.34 -16.16
C SER A 16 25.11 8.23 -15.12
N GLU A 17 26.04 7.27 -15.07
CA GLU A 17 26.13 6.27 -14.00
C GLU A 17 26.33 6.89 -12.61
N THR A 18 26.78 8.15 -12.54
CA THR A 18 26.94 8.93 -11.30
C THR A 18 25.74 9.84 -10.99
N ALA A 19 24.68 9.80 -11.81
CA ALA A 19 23.53 10.68 -11.63
C ALA A 19 22.81 10.46 -10.28
N SER A 20 22.38 11.55 -9.67
CA SER A 20 21.55 11.54 -8.46
C SER A 20 20.14 11.03 -8.76
N ALA A 21 19.42 10.57 -7.73
CA ALA A 21 18.04 10.12 -7.88
C ALA A 21 17.11 11.24 -8.43
N GLU A 22 17.39 12.48 -8.06
CA GLU A 22 16.67 13.65 -8.56
C GLU A 22 16.89 13.87 -10.06
N ALA A 23 18.14 13.75 -10.53
CA ALA A 23 18.46 13.88 -11.95
C ALA A 23 17.82 12.76 -12.78
N ILE A 24 17.79 11.53 -12.26
CA ILE A 24 17.11 10.37 -12.89
C ILE A 24 15.60 10.64 -12.99
N ARG A 25 14.98 11.15 -11.92
CA ARG A 25 13.55 11.50 -11.91
C ARG A 25 13.24 12.63 -12.90
N GLN A 26 14.06 13.67 -12.96
CA GLN A 26 13.87 14.78 -13.90
C GLN A 26 14.01 14.32 -15.35
N ALA A 27 15.00 13.47 -15.65
CA ALA A 27 15.19 12.91 -16.98
C ALA A 27 13.98 12.06 -17.41
N TYR A 28 13.48 11.20 -16.51
CA TYR A 28 12.25 10.43 -16.73
C TYR A 28 11.05 11.33 -17.04
N LEU A 29 10.81 12.37 -16.23
CA LEU A 29 9.67 13.28 -16.43
C LEU A 29 9.76 14.07 -17.74
N ARG A 30 10.97 14.37 -18.22
CA ARG A 30 11.19 15.01 -19.51
C ARG A 30 10.87 14.05 -20.66
N LEU A 31 11.38 12.82 -20.60
CA LEU A 31 11.18 11.80 -21.63
C LEU A 31 9.73 11.30 -21.68
N ALA A 32 9.07 11.13 -20.53
CA ALA A 32 7.68 10.70 -20.46
C ALA A 32 6.72 11.72 -21.09
N ARG A 33 6.99 13.02 -20.96
CA ARG A 33 6.22 14.07 -21.65
C ARG A 33 6.47 14.08 -23.16
N GLN A 34 7.69 13.79 -23.58
CA GLN A 34 8.06 13.78 -24.99
C GLN A 34 7.52 12.57 -25.76
N TYR A 35 7.49 11.40 -25.11
CA TYR A 35 7.05 10.13 -25.72
C TYR A 35 5.68 9.66 -25.22
N HIS A 36 4.86 10.57 -24.68
CA HIS A 36 3.51 10.24 -24.25
C HIS A 36 2.66 9.76 -25.45
N PRO A 37 1.90 8.65 -25.33
CA PRO A 37 1.11 8.11 -26.44
C PRO A 37 0.07 9.11 -26.98
N ASP A 38 -0.42 10.02 -26.14
CA ASP A 38 -1.39 11.06 -26.54
C ASP A 38 -0.80 12.14 -27.47
N HIS A 39 0.53 12.27 -27.54
CA HIS A 39 1.21 13.23 -28.43
C HIS A 39 1.86 12.54 -29.63
N ALA A 40 1.57 11.25 -29.85
CA ALA A 40 2.13 10.51 -30.96
C ALA A 40 1.50 10.96 -32.29
N PRO A 41 2.31 11.30 -33.32
CA PRO A 41 1.79 11.57 -34.65
C PRO A 41 1.24 10.28 -35.30
N GLU A 42 0.26 10.44 -36.18
CA GLU A 42 -0.38 9.32 -36.89
C GLU A 42 0.66 8.44 -37.60
N GLY A 43 0.60 7.13 -37.35
CA GLY A 43 1.56 6.15 -37.89
C GLY A 43 2.82 5.93 -37.04
N LYS A 44 3.04 6.69 -35.95
CA LYS A 44 4.18 6.50 -35.02
C LYS A 44 3.79 6.08 -33.61
N GLN A 45 2.52 5.74 -33.36
CA GLN A 45 2.03 5.28 -32.05
C GLN A 45 2.88 4.14 -31.48
N GLN A 46 3.19 3.13 -32.30
CA GLN A 46 3.94 1.95 -31.88
C GLN A 46 5.37 2.30 -31.43
N GLU A 47 6.05 3.19 -32.16
CA GLU A 47 7.41 3.62 -31.80
C GLU A 47 7.41 4.38 -30.47
N TYR A 48 6.41 5.25 -30.25
CA TYR A 48 6.25 5.99 -29.01
C TYR A 48 5.96 5.06 -27.83
N GLU A 49 5.09 4.07 -28.02
CA GLU A 49 4.75 3.07 -27.01
C GLU A 49 5.96 2.20 -26.63
N GLU A 50 6.71 1.70 -27.62
CA GLU A 50 7.93 0.92 -27.39
C GLU A 50 9.00 1.73 -26.66
N ARG A 51 9.15 3.01 -27.02
CA ARG A 51 10.11 3.91 -26.37
C ARG A 51 9.69 4.22 -24.94
N MET A 52 8.42 4.49 -24.71
CA MET A 52 7.87 4.67 -23.36
C MET A 52 8.07 3.42 -22.50
N LYS A 53 7.86 2.22 -23.05
CA LYS A 53 8.10 0.95 -22.33
C LYS A 53 9.56 0.79 -21.90
N ARG A 54 10.52 1.17 -22.76
CA ARG A 54 11.96 1.17 -22.43
C ARG A 54 12.30 2.20 -21.35
N ILE A 55 11.77 3.42 -21.45
CA ILE A 55 11.95 4.50 -20.47
C ILE A 55 11.42 4.08 -19.09
N ASN A 56 10.22 3.49 -19.03
CA ASN A 56 9.62 2.99 -17.79
C ASN A 56 10.47 1.89 -17.15
N SER A 57 10.94 0.93 -17.97
CA SER A 57 11.79 -0.16 -17.49
C SER A 57 13.12 0.35 -16.92
N ALA A 58 13.74 1.33 -17.60
CA ALA A 58 14.98 1.95 -17.15
C ALA A 58 14.78 2.73 -15.84
N TYR A 59 13.68 3.47 -15.71
CA TYR A 59 13.36 4.20 -14.48
C TYR A 59 13.08 3.25 -13.32
N GLU A 60 12.39 2.13 -13.55
CA GLU A 60 12.14 1.14 -12.50
C GLU A 60 13.44 0.53 -11.93
N ILE A 61 14.45 0.35 -12.77
CA ILE A 61 15.77 -0.15 -12.37
C ILE A 61 16.55 0.93 -11.59
N LEU A 62 16.55 2.17 -12.08
CA LEU A 62 17.43 3.24 -11.59
C LEU A 62 16.84 4.08 -10.45
N SER A 63 15.52 4.08 -10.28
CA SER A 63 14.82 4.85 -9.23
C SER A 63 15.08 4.32 -7.82
N ASP A 64 15.17 3.00 -7.65
CA ASP A 64 15.45 2.36 -6.37
C ASP A 64 16.96 2.09 -6.22
N PRO A 65 17.61 2.60 -5.15
CA PRO A 65 19.02 2.36 -4.90
C PRO A 65 19.40 0.86 -4.79
N GLN A 66 18.50 0.00 -4.30
CA GLN A 66 18.76 -1.44 -4.23
C GLN A 66 18.75 -2.09 -5.62
N ARG A 67 17.77 -1.73 -6.46
CA ARG A 67 17.63 -2.27 -7.83
C ARG A 67 18.76 -1.77 -8.73
N ARG A 68 19.15 -0.51 -8.57
CA ARG A 68 20.33 0.08 -9.24
C ARG A 68 21.61 -0.66 -8.89
N ALA A 69 21.84 -0.94 -7.61
CA ALA A 69 23.03 -1.68 -7.17
C ALA A 69 23.08 -3.11 -7.74
N LEU A 70 21.93 -3.79 -7.84
CA LEU A 70 21.84 -5.11 -8.46
C LEU A 70 22.11 -5.06 -9.96
N TYR A 71 21.57 -4.06 -10.65
CA TYR A 71 21.82 -3.83 -12.07
C TYR A 71 23.30 -3.51 -12.34
N ASP A 72 23.91 -2.63 -11.56
CA ASP A 72 25.33 -2.29 -11.67
C ASP A 72 26.23 -3.51 -11.40
N ARG A 73 25.84 -4.39 -10.47
CA ARG A 73 26.55 -5.65 -10.18
C ARG A 73 26.41 -6.66 -11.31
N ALA A 74 25.24 -6.74 -11.95
CA ALA A 74 24.98 -7.66 -13.06
C ALA A 74 25.65 -7.20 -14.37
N ARG A 75 25.76 -5.88 -14.58
CA ARG A 75 26.35 -5.27 -15.78
C ARG A 75 27.88 -5.24 -15.76
N ARG A 76 28.51 -5.21 -14.58
CA ARG A 76 29.96 -5.40 -14.51
C ARG A 76 30.29 -6.79 -15.07
N PRO A 77 31.07 -6.90 -16.16
CA PRO A 77 31.59 -8.19 -16.55
C PRO A 77 32.31 -8.76 -15.34
N HIS A 78 32.09 -10.04 -15.06
CA HIS A 78 32.89 -10.76 -14.10
C HIS A 78 34.32 -10.71 -14.62
N ALA A 79 35.08 -9.67 -14.23
CA ALA A 79 36.50 -9.64 -14.49
C ALA A 79 37.03 -10.92 -13.83
N PRO A 80 37.65 -11.85 -14.58
CA PRO A 80 38.29 -12.99 -13.95
C PRO A 80 39.21 -12.38 -12.90
N ALA A 81 38.99 -12.77 -11.64
CA ALA A 81 39.76 -12.23 -10.54
C ALA A 81 41.25 -12.31 -10.91
N PRO A 82 42.04 -11.24 -10.77
CA PRO A 82 43.48 -11.39 -10.94
C PRO A 82 43.89 -12.49 -9.95
N THR A 83 44.38 -13.60 -10.49
CA THR A 83 44.98 -14.66 -9.70
C THR A 83 46.31 -14.11 -9.24
N THR A 84 46.27 -13.23 -8.23
CA THR A 84 47.46 -12.73 -7.58
C THR A 84 48.00 -13.89 -6.76
N VAL A 85 49.08 -14.49 -7.27
CA VAL A 85 49.96 -15.38 -6.54
C VAL A 85 50.18 -14.80 -5.15
N ARG A 86 49.82 -15.59 -4.13
CA ARG A 86 49.95 -15.26 -2.72
C ARG A 86 51.42 -15.26 -2.34
N THR A 87 52.16 -14.21 -2.69
CA THR A 87 53.48 -13.95 -2.11
C THR A 87 53.26 -13.30 -0.75
N ILE A 88 53.41 -14.12 0.29
CA ILE A 88 53.41 -13.68 1.68
C ILE A 88 54.72 -12.91 1.90
N SER A 89 54.66 -11.58 1.90
CA SER A 89 55.71 -10.77 2.52
C SER A 89 55.06 -9.70 3.38
N GLN A 90 55.39 -9.76 4.66
CA GLN A 90 54.90 -8.88 5.70
C GLN A 90 55.34 -7.44 5.46
N GLY A 91 54.39 -6.52 5.63
CA GLY A 91 54.60 -5.09 5.68
C GLY A 91 53.32 -4.45 6.20
N GLN A 92 53.20 -4.37 7.53
CA GLN A 92 52.08 -3.69 8.18
C GLN A 92 52.02 -2.23 7.70
N SER A 93 50.97 -1.89 6.95
CA SER A 93 50.53 -0.52 6.76
C SER A 93 49.01 -0.50 6.83
N MET A 94 48.49 0.36 7.71
CA MET A 94 47.09 0.42 8.11
C MET A 94 46.12 0.49 6.91
N PRO A 95 44.90 -0.07 7.00
CA PRO A 95 43.89 0.16 5.99
C PRO A 95 43.56 1.65 5.97
N ARG A 96 43.71 2.29 4.81
CA ARG A 96 43.25 3.65 4.54
C ARG A 96 41.74 3.67 4.81
N SER A 97 41.36 4.15 5.99
CA SER A 97 39.97 4.26 6.41
C SER A 97 39.25 5.16 5.40
N ALA A 98 38.19 4.63 4.81
CA ALA A 98 37.23 5.45 4.06
C ALA A 98 36.77 6.63 4.96
N PRO A 99 36.45 7.81 4.39
CA PRO A 99 35.96 8.93 5.17
C PRO A 99 34.83 8.47 6.10
N ARG A 100 35.00 8.70 7.40
CA ARG A 100 34.04 8.29 8.43
C ARG A 100 32.77 9.13 8.23
N ASP A 101 31.85 8.63 7.39
CA ASP A 101 30.54 9.24 7.18
C ASP A 101 29.80 9.25 8.52
N PRO A 102 29.60 10.43 9.14
CA PRO A 102 28.98 10.55 10.46
C PRO A 102 27.51 10.12 10.46
N TYR A 103 26.91 9.93 9.29
CA TYR A 103 25.51 9.53 9.15
C TYR A 103 25.33 8.05 8.78
N SER A 104 26.41 7.26 8.69
CA SER A 104 26.34 5.83 8.30
C SER A 104 25.47 4.98 9.25
N THR A 105 25.54 5.21 10.55
CA THR A 105 24.73 4.51 11.57
C THR A 105 23.28 5.01 11.58
N MET A 106 23.05 6.31 11.33
CA MET A 106 21.70 6.87 11.20
C MET A 106 20.98 6.36 9.95
N ARG A 107 21.71 6.16 8.84
CA ARG A 107 21.18 5.59 7.59
C ARG A 107 20.74 4.14 7.76
N ALA A 108 21.51 3.33 8.50
CA ALA A 108 21.15 1.95 8.80
C ALA A 108 19.85 1.85 9.64
N GLY A 109 19.65 2.78 10.58
CA GLY A 109 18.41 2.88 11.37
C GLY A 109 17.19 3.37 10.58
N TYR A 110 17.39 4.34 9.68
CA TYR A 110 16.31 4.88 8.83
C TYR A 110 15.81 3.85 7.83
N GLN A 111 16.73 3.11 7.21
CA GLN A 111 16.42 1.96 6.38
C GLN A 111 15.56 0.98 7.19
N GLN A 112 15.98 0.57 8.40
CA GLN A 112 15.25 -0.41 9.22
C GLN A 112 13.80 -0.03 9.57
N ARG A 113 13.47 1.26 9.66
CA ARG A 113 12.11 1.73 9.95
C ARG A 113 11.17 1.65 8.75
N TYR A 114 11.68 1.82 7.53
CA TYR A 114 10.83 1.83 6.32
C TYR A 114 10.39 0.44 5.86
N TYR A 115 11.10 -0.64 6.21
CA TYR A 115 10.73 -2.01 5.81
C TYR A 115 10.20 -2.90 6.94
N ARG A 116 10.09 -2.41 8.18
CA ARG A 116 9.48 -3.17 9.30
C ARG A 116 7.94 -3.14 9.32
N VAL A 117 7.31 -2.60 8.28
CA VAL A 117 5.85 -2.73 8.06
C VAL A 117 5.58 -3.64 6.86
N GLN A 118 6.28 -4.77 6.79
CA GLN A 118 5.85 -5.90 5.99
C GLN A 118 5.42 -7.00 6.96
N VAL A 119 4.12 -7.26 7.02
CA VAL A 119 3.56 -8.33 7.85
C VAL A 119 4.08 -9.65 7.29
N ASN A 120 5.01 -10.29 7.99
CA ASN A 120 5.58 -11.56 7.55
C ASN A 120 4.50 -12.66 7.64
N THR A 121 3.81 -12.89 6.53
CA THR A 121 2.74 -13.89 6.38
C THR A 121 3.24 -15.32 6.58
N GLN A 122 4.55 -15.57 6.50
CA GLN A 122 5.11 -16.90 6.71
C GLN A 122 5.11 -17.34 8.18
N ARG A 123 4.98 -16.40 9.13
CA ARG A 123 4.90 -16.73 10.57
C ARG A 123 3.47 -16.94 11.08
N MET A 124 2.47 -16.90 10.21
CA MET A 124 1.08 -17.05 10.64
C MET A 124 0.73 -18.53 10.94
N PRO A 125 -0.05 -18.79 12.01
CA PRO A 125 -0.54 -20.13 12.30
C PRO A 125 -1.40 -20.64 11.11
N PRO A 126 -1.48 -21.97 10.91
CA PRO A 126 -2.09 -22.56 9.70
C PRO A 126 -3.52 -22.05 9.43
N TRP A 127 -4.32 -21.86 10.48
CA TRP A 127 -5.69 -21.34 10.38
C TRP A 127 -5.75 -19.89 9.90
N ALA A 128 -4.78 -19.04 10.26
CA ALA A 128 -4.75 -17.64 9.85
C ALA A 128 -4.39 -17.48 8.38
N ARG A 129 -3.56 -18.38 7.82
CA ARG A 129 -3.30 -18.43 6.37
C ARG A 129 -4.54 -18.82 5.57
N LEU A 130 -5.35 -19.74 6.10
CA LEU A 130 -6.62 -20.13 5.48
C LEU A 130 -7.62 -18.97 5.49
N LEU A 131 -7.70 -18.21 6.58
CA LEU A 131 -8.57 -17.02 6.65
C LEU A 131 -8.11 -15.91 5.69
N VAL A 132 -6.80 -15.60 5.64
CA VAL A 132 -6.29 -14.59 4.69
C VAL A 132 -6.61 -14.99 3.25
N GLY A 133 -6.41 -16.27 2.90
CA GLY A 133 -6.79 -16.79 1.57
C GLY A 133 -8.30 -16.70 1.31
N LEU A 134 -9.13 -17.07 2.29
CA LEU A 134 -10.59 -16.98 2.21
C LEU A 134 -11.06 -15.54 2.00
N PHE A 135 -10.56 -14.58 2.77
CA PHE A 135 -10.93 -13.17 2.67
C PHE A 135 -10.40 -12.52 1.38
N SER A 136 -9.20 -12.88 0.92
CA SER A 136 -8.70 -12.42 -0.38
C SER A 136 -9.53 -12.96 -1.54
N GLY A 137 -9.96 -14.23 -1.49
CA GLY A 137 -10.84 -14.82 -2.50
C GLY A 137 -12.26 -14.24 -2.48
N LEU A 138 -12.86 -14.12 -1.28
CA LEU A 138 -14.19 -13.54 -1.12
C LEU A 138 -14.23 -12.07 -1.52
N GLY A 139 -13.17 -11.32 -1.20
CA GLY A 139 -13.02 -9.92 -1.59
C GLY A 139 -12.90 -9.74 -3.10
N LEU A 140 -12.26 -10.68 -3.81
CA LEU A 140 -12.14 -10.64 -5.27
C LEU A 140 -13.48 -10.97 -5.94
N VAL A 141 -14.21 -11.96 -5.44
CA VAL A 141 -15.57 -12.30 -5.93
C VAL A 141 -16.56 -11.18 -5.64
N MET A 142 -16.58 -10.63 -4.43
CA MET A 142 -17.45 -9.49 -4.09
C MET A 142 -17.05 -8.23 -4.86
N GLY A 143 -15.76 -7.97 -5.05
CA GLY A 143 -15.28 -6.86 -5.87
C GLY A 143 -15.67 -7.00 -7.35
N PHE A 144 -15.70 -8.21 -7.89
CA PHE A 144 -16.13 -8.46 -9.27
C PHE A 144 -17.65 -8.33 -9.43
N VAL A 145 -18.42 -8.91 -8.51
CA VAL A 145 -19.90 -8.86 -8.52
C VAL A 145 -20.41 -7.43 -8.28
N LEU A 146 -19.78 -6.67 -7.39
CA LEU A 146 -20.16 -5.28 -7.11
C LEU A 146 -19.49 -4.27 -8.03
N GLY A 147 -18.36 -4.60 -8.67
CA GLY A 147 -17.62 -3.72 -9.57
C GLY A 147 -18.03 -3.80 -11.05
N LEU A 148 -18.64 -4.91 -11.48
CA LEU A 148 -19.17 -5.09 -12.84
C LEU A 148 -20.13 -3.97 -13.30
N PRO A 149 -21.04 -3.42 -12.46
CA PRO A 149 -21.88 -2.30 -12.88
C PRO A 149 -21.21 -0.91 -12.86
N PHE A 150 -20.00 -0.76 -12.29
CA PHE A 150 -19.33 0.56 -12.12
C PHE A 150 -17.98 0.68 -12.84
N GLY A 151 -17.56 -0.36 -13.58
CA GLY A 151 -16.18 -0.57 -14.01
C GLY A 151 -15.62 0.28 -15.16
N ILE A 152 -16.29 1.33 -15.67
CA ILE A 152 -15.77 2.11 -16.81
C ILE A 152 -15.64 3.62 -16.55
N ILE A 153 -16.24 4.20 -15.51
CA ILE A 153 -16.19 5.67 -15.30
C ILE A 153 -15.78 6.00 -13.86
N GLY A 154 -14.48 6.25 -13.64
CA GLY A 154 -14.00 6.97 -12.45
C GLY A 154 -13.20 6.14 -11.43
N CYS A 155 -12.04 5.63 -11.83
CA CYS A 155 -11.18 4.80 -10.97
C CYS A 155 -10.41 5.54 -9.85
N ILE A 156 -10.80 6.77 -9.47
CA ILE A 156 -10.19 7.48 -8.32
C ILE A 156 -11.22 8.06 -7.33
N PRO A 157 -12.41 8.58 -7.69
CA PRO A 157 -13.41 8.98 -6.69
C PRO A 157 -14.25 7.82 -6.13
N GLY A 158 -14.39 6.68 -6.84
CA GLY A 158 -15.28 5.59 -6.44
C GLY A 158 -14.92 4.94 -5.11
N ALA A 159 -13.62 4.77 -4.82
CA ALA A 159 -13.16 4.17 -3.56
C ALA A 159 -13.43 5.08 -2.35
N LEU A 160 -13.30 6.40 -2.52
CA LEU A 160 -13.59 7.36 -1.45
C LEU A 160 -15.09 7.43 -1.16
N VAL A 161 -15.92 7.46 -2.21
CA VAL A 161 -17.39 7.41 -2.06
C VAL A 161 -17.81 6.10 -1.43
N GLY A 162 -17.21 4.97 -1.82
CA GLY A 162 -17.46 3.66 -1.22
C GLY A 162 -17.08 3.60 0.27
N LEU A 163 -15.95 4.20 0.66
CA LEU A 163 -15.54 4.27 2.08
C LEU A 163 -16.46 5.16 2.90
N ILE A 164 -16.84 6.34 2.38
CA ILE A 164 -17.76 7.26 3.07
C ILE A 164 -19.16 6.63 3.19
N ALA A 165 -19.69 6.08 2.10
CA ALA A 165 -20.98 5.39 2.11
C ALA A 165 -20.97 4.18 3.04
N GLY A 166 -19.91 3.36 3.00
CA GLY A 166 -19.73 2.21 3.90
C GLY A 166 -19.64 2.62 5.37
N ALA A 167 -18.93 3.71 5.68
CA ALA A 167 -18.83 4.24 7.03
C ALA A 167 -20.19 4.77 7.53
N LEU A 168 -20.96 5.47 6.69
CA LEU A 168 -22.29 5.96 7.03
C LEU A 168 -23.29 4.82 7.28
N VAL A 169 -23.27 3.79 6.43
CA VAL A 169 -24.11 2.60 6.61
C VAL A 169 -23.72 1.84 7.87
N GLY A 170 -22.41 1.64 8.10
CA GLY A 170 -21.91 0.98 9.31
C GLY A 170 -22.29 1.73 10.58
N LEU A 171 -22.10 3.06 10.61
CA LEU A 171 -22.48 3.91 11.73
C LEU A 171 -23.99 3.86 11.95
N GLY A 172 -24.78 3.99 10.88
CA GLY A 172 -26.24 3.85 10.92
C GLY A 172 -26.70 2.52 11.51
N ALA A 173 -26.07 1.40 11.14
CA ALA A 173 -26.37 0.09 11.69
C ALA A 173 -26.06 -0.01 13.19
N VAL A 174 -24.98 0.61 13.68
CA VAL A 174 -24.67 0.66 15.12
C VAL A 174 -25.72 1.48 15.88
N TYR A 175 -26.14 2.64 15.36
CA TYR A 175 -27.18 3.44 15.99
C TYR A 175 -28.56 2.74 15.97
N LEU A 176 -28.92 2.10 14.86
CA LEU A 176 -30.15 1.33 14.72
C LEU A 176 -30.19 0.15 15.69
N THR A 177 -29.12 -0.62 15.78
CA THR A 177 -29.04 -1.76 16.72
C THR A 177 -29.03 -1.30 18.17
N ALA A 178 -28.30 -0.24 18.51
CA ALA A 178 -28.31 0.34 19.86
C ALA A 178 -29.70 0.84 20.30
N LEU A 179 -30.56 1.20 19.35
CA LEU A 179 -31.93 1.65 19.62
C LEU A 179 -32.94 0.51 19.59
N LEU A 180 -32.89 -0.36 18.57
CA LEU A 180 -33.88 -1.42 18.34
C LEU A 180 -33.70 -2.62 19.27
N VAL A 181 -32.47 -3.01 19.59
CA VAL A 181 -32.23 -4.17 20.47
C VAL A 181 -32.89 -4.00 21.85
N PRO A 182 -32.70 -2.90 22.60
CA PRO A 182 -33.37 -2.73 23.89
C PRO A 182 -34.90 -2.61 23.76
N ILE A 183 -35.41 -2.01 22.68
CA ILE A 183 -36.86 -1.95 22.41
C ILE A 183 -37.44 -3.35 22.22
N LEU A 184 -36.82 -4.17 21.38
CA LEU A 184 -37.30 -5.52 21.07
C LEU A 184 -37.16 -6.46 22.27
N VAL A 185 -36.03 -6.41 22.97
CA VAL A 185 -35.76 -7.26 24.13
C VAL A 185 -36.72 -6.93 25.28
N LEU A 186 -36.90 -5.65 25.60
CA LEU A 186 -37.77 -5.25 26.71
C LEU A 186 -39.25 -5.34 26.35
N GLY A 187 -39.62 -5.06 25.09
CA GLY A 187 -40.97 -5.30 24.59
C GLY A 187 -41.35 -6.78 24.67
N TRP A 188 -40.48 -7.67 24.17
CA TRP A 188 -40.69 -9.12 24.28
C TRP A 188 -40.74 -9.59 25.74
N LEU A 189 -39.81 -9.14 26.58
CA LEU A 189 -39.81 -9.48 28.01
C LEU A 189 -41.08 -8.98 28.72
N GLY A 190 -41.51 -7.76 28.42
CA GLY A 190 -42.75 -7.20 28.93
C GLY A 190 -43.97 -8.02 28.53
N GLN A 191 -44.04 -8.43 27.26
CA GLN A 191 -45.11 -9.30 26.76
C GLN A 191 -45.15 -10.66 27.47
N VAL A 192 -43.98 -11.26 27.72
CA VAL A 192 -43.88 -12.56 28.41
C VAL A 192 -44.31 -12.46 29.88
N VAL A 193 -44.01 -11.36 30.57
CA VAL A 193 -44.26 -11.23 32.02
C VAL A 193 -45.63 -10.63 32.35
N LEU A 194 -46.10 -9.67 31.55
CA LEU A 194 -47.24 -8.81 31.86
C LEU A 194 -48.31 -8.81 30.74
N GLY A 195 -48.18 -9.68 29.73
CA GLY A 195 -49.09 -9.76 28.59
C GLY A 195 -49.10 -8.50 27.72
N GLU A 196 -50.23 -8.21 27.07
CA GLU A 196 -50.41 -7.06 26.16
C GLU A 196 -50.04 -5.70 26.79
N ALA A 197 -50.35 -5.50 28.07
CA ALA A 197 -50.00 -4.28 28.79
C ALA A 197 -48.48 -4.15 29.04
N GLY A 198 -47.81 -5.29 29.19
CA GLY A 198 -46.37 -5.38 29.34
C GLY A 198 -45.57 -5.04 28.09
N LEU A 199 -46.10 -5.39 26.91
CA LEU A 199 -45.46 -5.11 25.63
C LEU A 199 -45.17 -3.61 25.45
N TRP A 200 -46.19 -2.78 25.66
CA TRP A 200 -46.07 -1.32 25.52
C TRP A 200 -45.19 -0.70 26.59
N GLY A 201 -45.26 -1.19 27.84
CA GLY A 201 -44.37 -0.75 28.92
C GLY A 201 -42.90 -1.10 28.64
N GLY A 202 -42.65 -2.30 28.11
CA GLY A 202 -41.33 -2.77 27.71
C GLY A 202 -40.75 -2.00 26.52
N VAL A 203 -41.54 -1.74 25.49
CA VAL A 203 -41.15 -0.92 24.34
C VAL A 203 -40.78 0.50 24.76
N GLY A 204 -41.59 1.13 25.63
CA GLY A 204 -41.31 2.47 26.15
C GLY A 204 -40.02 2.55 26.96
N LEU A 205 -39.81 1.60 27.88
CA LEU A 205 -38.58 1.52 28.67
C LEU A 205 -37.35 1.24 27.80
N GLY A 206 -37.48 0.36 26.81
CA GLY A 206 -36.43 0.05 25.85
C GLY A 206 -36.04 1.22 24.95
N ALA A 207 -37.01 2.04 24.55
CA ALA A 207 -36.74 3.26 23.79
C ALA A 207 -35.92 4.27 24.62
N LEU A 208 -36.26 4.47 25.90
CA LEU A 208 -35.51 5.36 26.79
C LEU A 208 -34.06 4.90 27.00
N ILE A 209 -33.86 3.59 27.21
CA ILE A 209 -32.52 3.00 27.37
C ILE A 209 -31.73 3.10 26.06
N GLY A 210 -32.36 2.83 24.92
CA GLY A 210 -31.77 2.97 23.59
C GLY A 210 -31.31 4.39 23.29
N ILE A 211 -32.17 5.39 23.54
CA ILE A 211 -31.83 6.82 23.39
C ILE A 211 -30.64 7.19 24.29
N GLY A 212 -30.61 6.70 25.54
CA GLY A 212 -29.49 6.93 26.45
C GLY A 212 -28.17 6.26 26.00
N ALA A 213 -28.25 5.09 25.38
CA ALA A 213 -27.07 4.42 24.79
C ALA A 213 -26.53 5.22 23.59
N VAL A 214 -27.42 5.65 22.69
CA VAL A 214 -27.12 6.51 21.54
C VAL A 214 -26.49 7.83 21.97
N ALA A 215 -27.04 8.50 22.99
CA ALA A 215 -26.51 9.76 23.51
C ALA A 215 -25.09 9.60 24.11
N ARG A 216 -24.83 8.49 24.82
CA ARG A 216 -23.49 8.18 25.36
C ARG A 216 -22.47 7.88 24.25
N LEU A 217 -22.88 7.14 23.22
CA LEU A 217 -22.03 6.86 22.05
C LEU A 217 -21.68 8.16 21.32
N TRP A 218 -22.67 9.04 21.11
CA TRP A 218 -22.44 10.36 20.48
C TRP A 218 -21.49 11.24 21.30
N LYS A 219 -21.67 11.30 22.63
CA LYS A 219 -20.79 12.06 23.52
C LYS A 219 -19.34 11.55 23.48
N ARG A 220 -19.14 10.22 23.47
CA ARG A 220 -17.81 9.58 23.36
C ARG A 220 -17.15 9.86 22.01
N ALA A 221 -17.91 9.77 20.93
CA ALA A 221 -17.41 10.07 19.59
C ALA A 221 -16.94 11.53 19.46
N ASN A 222 -17.68 12.47 20.07
CA ASN A 222 -17.35 13.89 20.00
C ASN A 222 -16.23 14.32 20.98
N SER A 223 -16.01 13.57 22.07
CA SER A 223 -14.91 13.86 23.01
C SER A 223 -13.53 13.44 22.51
N GLY A 224 -13.43 12.44 21.63
CA GLY A 224 -12.15 11.96 21.08
C GLY A 224 -11.53 12.89 20.01
N PHE A 225 -12.28 13.86 19.49
CA PHE A 225 -11.81 14.83 18.50
C PHE A 225 -11.23 16.12 19.12
N ARG A 226 -11.36 16.31 20.43
CA ARG A 226 -10.95 17.55 21.13
C ARG A 226 -9.64 17.43 21.93
N SER A 227 -8.96 16.28 21.87
CA SER A 227 -7.65 16.02 22.50
C SER A 227 -6.61 15.73 21.44
#